data_AF-A0A3D4I1T2-F1
#
_entry.id   AF-A0A3D4I1T2-F1
#
_cell.length_a   1.000
_cell.length_b   1.000
_cell.length_c   1.000
_cell.angle_alpha   90.00
_cell.angle_beta   90.00
_cell.angle_gamma   90.00
#
_symmetry.space_group_name_H-M   'P 1'
#
loop_
_entity.id
_entity.type
_entity.pdbx_description
1 polymer ?
#
loop_
_entity_poly.entity_id
_entity_poly.type
_entity_poly.pdbx_seq_one_letter_code
_entity_poly.pdbx_strand_id
1 'polypeptide(L)' 'MKNLKKYRCEAALCLIAALAGFLSVFNIWNEGYSNEFYAASVKSMTLSLKNFFFVSLDPGGWVTVDKPPVSLWLQA' A
#
# COMPACT_ATOMS: atom_id res chain seq x y z
N MET A 1 24.95 34.42 -7.02
CA MET A 1 25.01 33.64 -5.74
C MET A 1 23.66 33.08 -5.27
N LYS A 2 22.51 33.74 -5.46
CA LYS A 2 21.20 33.22 -5.03
C LYS A 2 20.82 31.86 -5.64
N ASN A 3 21.15 31.64 -6.92
CA ASN A 3 20.84 30.38 -7.62
C ASN A 3 21.66 29.19 -7.11
N LEU A 4 22.94 29.37 -6.77
CA LEU A 4 23.77 28.27 -6.23
C LEU A 4 23.23 27.73 -4.88
N LYS A 5 22.70 28.61 -4.04
CA LYS A 5 22.14 28.23 -2.73
C LYS A 5 20.80 27.51 -2.88
N LYS A 6 19.99 27.95 -3.86
CA LYS A 6 18.75 27.30 -4.27
C LYS A 6 19.02 25.84 -4.69
N TYR A 7 19.84 25.61 -5.71
CA TYR A 7 20.16 24.24 -6.22
C TYR A 7 20.68 23.27 -5.15
N ARG A 8 21.37 23.77 -4.12
CA ARG A 8 21.82 22.95 -2.97
C ARG A 8 20.66 22.53 -2.07
N CYS A 9 19.66 23.39 -1.86
CA CYS A 9 18.46 23.07 -1.10
C CYS A 9 17.59 22.05 -1.85
N GLU A 10 17.39 22.20 -3.17
CA GLU A 10 16.64 21.18 -3.92
C GLU A 10 17.37 19.84 -3.96
N ALA A 11 18.70 19.85 -4.17
CA ALA A 11 19.49 18.61 -4.13
C ALA A 11 19.41 17.91 -2.76
N ALA A 12 19.45 18.68 -1.66
CA ALA A 12 19.27 18.15 -0.32
C ALA A 12 17.87 17.54 -0.12
N LEU A 13 16.81 18.20 -0.60
CA LEU A 13 15.44 17.67 -0.53
C LEU A 13 15.28 16.39 -1.36
N CYS A 14 15.86 16.33 -2.56
CA CYS A 14 15.86 15.13 -3.38
C CYS A 14 16.59 13.97 -2.69
N LEU A 15 17.74 14.24 -2.06
CA LEU A 15 18.47 13.23 -1.29
C LEU A 15 17.67 12.71 -0.11
N ILE A 16 17.01 13.59 0.64
CA ILE A 16 16.15 13.20 1.77
C ILE A 16 14.98 12.35 1.27
N ALA A 17 14.30 12.78 0.20
CA ALA A 17 13.18 12.03 -0.37
C ALA A 17 13.60 10.66 -0.90
N ALA A 18 14.76 10.57 -1.57
CA ALA A 18 15.30 9.31 -2.06
C ALA A 18 15.68 8.37 -0.91
N LEU A 19 16.32 8.89 0.14
CA LEU A 19 16.67 8.10 1.33
C LEU A 19 15.41 7.61 2.06
N ALA A 20 14.40 8.48 2.24
CA ALA A 20 13.13 8.10 2.83
C ALA A 20 12.45 6.99 2.02
N GLY A 21 12.36 7.16 0.68
CA GLY A 21 11.80 6.15 -0.21
C GLY A 21 12.53 4.81 -0.13
N PHE A 22 13.87 4.83 -0.12
CA PHE A 22 14.68 3.62 0.05
C PHE A 22 14.39 2.92 1.37
N LEU A 23 14.43 3.66 2.49
CA LEU A 23 14.18 3.09 3.82
C LEU A 23 12.74 2.57 3.99
N SER A 24 11.76 3.16 3.31
CA SER A 24 10.36 2.68 3.34
C SER A 24 10.15 1.33 2.66
N VAL A 25 11.02 0.92 1.73
CA VAL A 25 10.91 -0.36 1.01
C VAL A 25 12.01 -1.36 1.36
N PHE A 26 13.04 -0.93 2.08
CA PHE A 26 14.17 -1.78 2.44
C PHE A 26 13.70 -2.95 3.33
N ASN A 27 13.96 -4.18 2.88
CA ASN A 27 13.59 -5.42 3.58
C ASN A 27 12.08 -5.60 3.88
N ILE A 28 11.16 -4.92 3.16
CA ILE A 28 9.72 -5.05 3.39
C ILE A 28 9.18 -6.49 3.29
N TRP A 29 9.85 -7.35 2.49
CA TRP A 29 9.50 -8.77 2.35
C TRP A 29 9.63 -9.58 3.65
N ASN A 30 10.39 -9.10 4.64
CA ASN A 30 10.53 -9.79 5.92
C ASN A 30 9.30 -9.61 6.84
N GLU A 31 8.43 -8.65 6.56
CA GLU A 31 7.22 -8.36 7.35
C GLU A 31 6.01 -9.25 6.98
N GLY A 32 6.15 -10.11 5.97
CA GLY A 32 5.04 -10.92 5.45
C GLY A 32 3.90 -10.05 4.93
N TYR A 33 2.65 -10.38 5.32
CA TYR A 33 1.48 -9.60 4.92
C TYR A 33 1.20 -8.38 5.82
N SER A 34 1.95 -8.20 6.91
CA SER A 34 1.73 -7.21 7.99
C SER A 34 0.38 -7.36 8.72
N ASN A 35 -0.73 -7.45 7.99
CA ASN A 35 -2.08 -7.67 8.51
C ASN A 35 -2.78 -8.79 7.73
N GLU A 36 -2.79 -9.99 8.30
CA GLU A 36 -3.40 -11.19 7.71
C GLU A 36 -4.91 -11.04 7.45
N PHE A 37 -5.63 -10.25 8.26
CA PHE A 37 -7.08 -10.02 8.07
C PHE A 37 -7.36 -9.31 6.74
N TYR A 38 -6.59 -8.27 6.42
CA TYR A 38 -6.74 -7.57 5.14
C TYR A 38 -6.18 -8.38 3.98
N ALA A 39 -5.07 -9.09 4.16
CA ALA A 39 -4.53 -9.98 3.13
C ALA A 39 -5.49 -11.11 2.77
N ALA A 40 -6.18 -11.71 3.75
CA ALA A 40 -7.23 -12.69 3.51
C ALA A 40 -8.40 -12.11 2.71
N SER A 41 -8.80 -10.88 3.01
CA SER A 41 -9.86 -10.18 2.27
C SER A 41 -9.45 -9.94 0.82
N VAL A 42 -8.26 -9.36 0.59
CA VAL A 42 -7.70 -9.16 -0.76
C VAL A 42 -7.63 -10.48 -1.52
N LYS A 43 -7.16 -11.55 -0.88
CA LYS A 43 -7.15 -12.89 -1.48
C LYS A 43 -8.55 -13.35 -1.88
N SER A 44 -9.55 -13.22 -1.01
CA SER A 44 -10.93 -13.58 -1.35
C SER A 44 -11.51 -12.76 -2.51
N MET A 45 -11.18 -11.46 -2.57
CA MET A 45 -11.58 -10.57 -3.65
C MET A 45 -11.09 -11.03 -5.02
N THR A 46 -9.90 -11.66 -5.09
CA THR A 46 -9.36 -12.22 -6.35
C THR A 46 -10.13 -13.44 -6.87
N LEU A 47 -10.94 -14.09 -6.03
CA LEU A 47 -11.66 -15.32 -6.37
C LEU A 47 -13.00 -15.07 -7.05
N SER A 48 -13.60 -13.89 -6.90
CA SER A 48 -14.93 -13.58 -7.43
C SER A 48 -15.18 -12.08 -7.53
N LEU A 49 -15.82 -11.64 -8.62
CA LEU A 49 -16.25 -10.25 -8.79
C LEU A 49 -17.19 -9.79 -7.67
N LYS A 50 -18.03 -10.68 -7.13
CA LYS A 50 -18.89 -10.36 -5.98
C LYS A 50 -18.02 -10.03 -4.77
N ASN A 51 -17.03 -10.86 -4.47
CA ASN A 51 -16.14 -10.65 -3.33
C ASN A 51 -15.31 -9.37 -3.51
N PHE A 52 -14.88 -9.07 -4.74
CA PHE A 52 -14.22 -7.83 -5.10
C PHE A 52 -15.08 -6.59 -4.78
N PHE A 53 -16.33 -6.53 -5.26
CA PHE A 53 -17.18 -5.35 -5.05
C PHE A 53 -17.61 -5.15 -3.59
N PHE A 54 -17.80 -6.24 -2.84
CA PHE A 54 -18.26 -6.19 -1.44
C PHE A 54 -17.14 -6.28 -0.39
N VAL A 55 -15.87 -6.30 -0.81
CA VAL A 55 -14.70 -6.45 0.08
C VAL A 55 -14.90 -7.62 1.05
N SER A 56 -15.17 -8.80 0.50
CA SER A 56 -15.45 -9.96 1.34
C SER A 56 -14.17 -10.53 1.93
N LEU A 57 -14.23 -10.86 3.22
CA LEU A 57 -13.15 -11.53 3.95
C LEU A 57 -13.01 -13.01 3.57
N ASP A 58 -14.12 -13.67 3.25
CA ASP A 58 -14.18 -15.11 3.02
C ASP A 58 -14.58 -15.45 1.57
N PRO A 59 -14.19 -16.63 1.04
CA PRO A 59 -14.50 -17.00 -0.34
C PRO A 59 -16.00 -17.11 -0.64
N GLY A 60 -16.84 -17.37 0.37
CA GLY A 60 -18.28 -17.52 0.23
C GLY A 60 -19.04 -16.20 0.14
N GLY A 61 -18.40 -15.07 0.43
CA GLY A 61 -19.04 -13.77 0.37
C GLY A 61 -19.96 -13.47 1.56
N TRP A 62 -19.70 -14.06 2.73
CA TRP A 62 -20.58 -13.95 3.91
C TRP A 62 -20.23 -12.77 4.82
N VAL A 63 -18.93 -12.53 5.02
CA VAL A 63 -18.40 -11.48 5.87
C VAL A 63 -17.76 -10.41 4.99
N THR A 64 -18.16 -9.15 5.18
CA THR A 64 -17.59 -7.99 4.50
C THR A 64 -16.74 -7.18 5.45
N VAL A 65 -15.71 -6.54 4.92
CA VAL A 65 -14.92 -5.55 5.68
C VAL A 65 -15.67 -4.23 5.73
N ASP A 66 -15.96 -3.73 6.93
CA ASP A 66 -16.59 -2.42 7.14
C ASP A 66 -15.58 -1.26 6.99
N LYS A 67 -15.00 -1.11 5.80
CA LYS A 67 -14.11 0.02 5.42
C LYS A 67 -14.31 0.43 3.97
N PRO A 68 -14.01 1.69 3.62
CA PRO A 68 -14.00 2.14 2.23
C PRO A 68 -13.14 1.21 1.36
N PRO A 69 -13.66 0.74 0.21
CA PRO A 69 -13.08 -0.39 -0.50
C PRO A 69 -11.84 -0.02 -1.33
N VAL A 70 -11.64 1.28 -1.60
CA VAL A 70 -10.66 1.79 -2.56
C VAL A 70 -9.24 1.31 -2.27
N SER A 71 -8.82 1.29 -1.00
CA SER A 71 -7.47 0.86 -0.64
C SER A 71 -7.24 -0.64 -0.86
N LEU A 72 -8.29 -1.46 -0.75
CA LEU A 72 -8.22 -2.91 -0.95
C LEU A 72 -8.45 -3.29 -2.42
N TRP A 73 -9.26 -2.53 -3.17
CA TRP A 73 -9.40 -2.71 -4.62
C TRP A 73 -8.08 -2.51 -5.37
N LEU A 74 -7.23 -1.59 -4.92
CA LEU A 74 -5.91 -1.39 -5.52
C LEU A 74 -4.94 -2.57 -5.27
N GLN A 75 -5.22 -3.41 -4.28
CA GLN A 75 -4.39 -4.56 -3.91
C GLN A 75 -4.89 -5.88 -4.51
N ALA A 76 -6.16 -5.96 -4.91
CA ALA A 76 -6.84 -7.17 -5.37
C ALA A 76 -6.79 -7.37 -6.88
#